data_AF-M6G3R9-F1
#
_entry.id   AF-M6G3R9-F1
#
_cell.length_a   1.000
_cell.length_b   1.000
_cell.length_c   1.000
_cell.angle_alpha   90.00
_cell.angle_beta   90.00
_cell.angle_gamma   90.00
#
_symmetry.space_group_name_H-M   'P 1'
#
loop_
_entity.id
_entity.type
_entity.pdbx_description
1 polymer ?
#
loop_
_entity_poly.entity_id
_entity_poly.type
_entity_poly.pdbx_seq_one_letter_code
_entity_poly.pdbx_strand_id
1 'polypeptide(L)'
;MESLKDIPFEIKRVYYINNLENPVSVRGQHAHKEIEQAIFCVSGSFTLRLDDGKTKQEILMNKDNVGVLLGKMLWHAMENFSSGCILLVAASDYYREDDYIRNYSDFIRLAG
;
A
#
# COMPACT_ATOMS: atom_id res chain seq x y z
N MET A 1 17.41 3.68 -1.47
CA MET A 1 16.88 2.30 -1.51
C MET A 1 17.16 1.74 -2.88
N GLU A 2 17.73 0.56 -2.93
CA GLU A 2 18.09 -0.15 -4.15
C GLU A 2 17.18 -1.37 -4.33
N SER A 3 16.77 -1.61 -5.57
CA SER A 3 16.01 -2.81 -5.95
C SER A 3 16.87 -4.07 -5.73
N LEU A 4 16.22 -5.17 -5.31
CA LEU A 4 16.86 -6.46 -4.97
C LEU A 4 17.88 -6.39 -3.82
N LYS A 5 17.88 -5.31 -3.04
CA LYS A 5 18.73 -5.12 -1.87
C LYS A 5 17.94 -4.63 -0.66
N ASP A 6 17.39 -3.42 -0.75
CA ASP A 6 16.53 -2.85 0.31
C ASP A 6 15.06 -3.20 0.07
N ILE A 7 14.67 -3.33 -1.22
CA ILE A 7 13.34 -3.73 -1.66
C ILE A 7 13.47 -5.10 -2.35
N PRO A 8 12.79 -6.17 -1.88
CA PRO A 8 13.07 -7.55 -2.27
C PRO A 8 12.48 -7.96 -3.63
N PHE A 9 12.25 -6.99 -4.53
CA PHE A 9 11.77 -7.21 -5.89
C PHE A 9 12.37 -6.20 -6.87
N GLU A 10 12.27 -6.50 -8.16
CA GLU A 10 12.64 -5.58 -9.24
C GLU A 10 11.65 -4.40 -9.28
N ILE A 11 12.12 -3.16 -9.12
CA ILE A 11 11.25 -1.99 -9.13
C ILE A 11 10.94 -1.62 -10.58
N LYS A 12 9.73 -1.91 -11.05
CA LYS A 12 9.28 -1.56 -12.41
C LYS A 12 8.47 -0.28 -12.48
N ARG A 13 7.87 0.12 -11.36
CA ARG A 13 7.03 1.32 -11.27
C ARG A 13 7.16 2.00 -9.91
N VAL A 14 7.23 3.33 -9.94
CA VAL A 14 7.15 4.18 -8.75
C VAL A 14 6.05 5.20 -8.96
N TYR A 15 5.24 5.42 -7.93
CA TYR A 15 4.26 6.49 -7.91
C TYR A 15 4.16 7.09 -6.52
N TYR A 16 3.64 8.31 -6.44
CA TYR A 16 3.40 9.01 -5.19
C TYR A 16 1.98 9.55 -5.15
N ILE A 17 1.44 9.71 -3.95
CA ILE A 17 0.16 10.36 -3.73
C ILE A 17 0.39 11.52 -2.78
N ASN A 18 -0.10 12.70 -3.16
CA ASN A 18 -0.05 13.94 -2.40
C ASN A 18 -1.44 14.61 -2.41
N ASN A 19 -1.53 15.84 -1.88
CA ASN A 19 -2.77 16.61 -1.79
C ASN A 19 -3.92 15.80 -1.16
N LEU A 20 -3.57 15.08 -0.09
CA LEU A 20 -4.46 14.20 0.68
C LEU A 20 -5.27 14.96 1.73
N GLU A 21 -5.36 16.28 1.63
CA GLU A 21 -5.87 17.23 2.64
C GLU A 21 -7.38 17.13 2.92
N ASN A 22 -8.06 16.10 2.44
CA ASN A 22 -9.39 15.76 2.92
C ASN A 22 -9.26 14.60 3.92
N PRO A 23 -9.40 14.85 5.25
CA PRO A 23 -9.25 13.83 6.29
C PRO A 23 -10.27 12.69 6.20
N VAL A 24 -11.31 12.81 5.37
CA VAL A 24 -12.30 11.76 5.07
C VAL A 24 -11.86 10.84 3.92
N SER A 25 -10.75 11.15 3.24
CA SER A 25 -10.28 10.35 2.12
C SER A 25 -9.73 9.02 2.60
N VAL A 26 -10.45 7.94 2.34
CA VAL A 26 -9.90 6.59 2.40
C VAL A 26 -9.39 6.24 1.01
N ARG A 27 -8.09 5.97 0.90
CA ARG A 27 -7.48 5.45 -0.34
C ARG A 27 -7.12 3.99 -0.18
N GLY A 28 -6.84 3.32 -1.30
CA GLY A 28 -6.59 1.88 -1.31
C GLY A 28 -7.89 1.12 -1.47
N GLN A 29 -8.22 0.26 -0.52
CA GLN A 29 -9.40 -0.63 -0.55
C GLN A 29 -9.33 -1.62 -1.70
N HIS A 30 -8.19 -2.29 -1.80
CA HIS A 30 -7.98 -3.39 -2.73
C HIS A 30 -6.85 -4.29 -2.24
N ALA A 31 -6.76 -5.46 -2.86
CA ALA A 31 -5.57 -6.30 -2.86
C ALA A 31 -5.05 -6.45 -4.30
N HIS A 32 -3.82 -6.95 -4.41
CA HIS A 32 -3.18 -7.32 -5.66
C HIS A 32 -3.04 -8.84 -5.76
N LYS A 33 -3.25 -9.43 -6.93
CA LYS A 33 -3.05 -10.88 -7.13
C LYS A 33 -1.56 -11.21 -7.18
N GLU A 34 -0.81 -10.46 -7.98
CA GLU A 34 0.60 -10.73 -8.25
C GLU A 34 1.53 -9.55 -7.91
N ILE A 35 1.05 -8.31 -7.97
CA ILE A 35 1.90 -7.14 -7.69
C ILE A 35 2.25 -7.07 -6.21
N GLU A 36 3.54 -7.18 -5.92
CA GLU A 36 4.14 -6.79 -4.63
C GLU A 36 4.48 -5.30 -4.63
N GLN A 37 4.35 -4.66 -3.47
CA GLN A 37 4.61 -3.22 -3.30
C GLN A 37 5.43 -2.94 -2.05
N ALA A 38 6.10 -1.79 -2.03
CA ALA A 38 6.74 -1.22 -0.86
C ALA A 38 6.21 0.21 -0.69
N ILE A 39 5.54 0.47 0.44
CA ILE A 39 4.92 1.76 0.75
C ILE A 39 5.72 2.52 1.81
N PHE A 40 5.89 3.82 1.58
CA PHE A 40 6.66 4.73 2.43
C PHE A 40 5.87 6.01 2.70
N CYS A 41 6.03 6.58 3.89
CA CYS A 41 5.56 7.94 4.20
C CYS A 41 6.76 8.89 4.16
N VAL A 42 6.93 9.65 3.07
CA VAL A 42 8.12 10.50 2.89
C VAL A 42 7.91 11.92 3.44
N SER A 43 6.67 12.29 3.77
CA SER A 43 6.32 13.51 4.48
C SER A 43 4.99 13.32 5.20
N GLY A 44 4.85 13.89 6.39
CA GLY A 44 3.63 13.81 7.19
C GLY A 44 3.41 12.43 7.82
N SER A 45 2.15 12.01 7.92
CA SER A 45 1.76 10.69 8.44
C SER A 45 0.44 10.18 7.89
N PHE A 46 0.25 8.87 7.93
CA PHE A 46 -1.05 8.21 7.69
C PHE A 46 -1.14 6.88 8.45
N THR A 47 -2.35 6.33 8.57
CA THR A 47 -2.57 4.97 9.08
C THR A 47 -2.70 3.99 7.91
N LEU A 48 -1.85 2.98 7.90
CA LEU A 48 -1.92 1.85 6.97
C LEU A 48 -2.67 0.70 7.64
N ARG A 49 -3.83 0.33 7.09
CA ARG A 49 -4.61 -0.83 7.51
C ARG A 49 -4.33 -1.99 6.57
N LEU A 50 -4.07 -3.16 7.14
CA LEU A 50 -3.70 -4.39 6.43
C LEU A 50 -4.63 -5.53 6.84
N ASP A 51 -4.96 -6.39 5.90
CA ASP A 51 -5.81 -7.56 6.10
C ASP A 51 -5.37 -8.68 5.16
N ASP A 52 -4.93 -9.80 5.71
CA ASP A 52 -4.54 -11.01 4.95
C ASP A 52 -5.70 -12.01 4.77
N GLY A 53 -6.91 -11.62 5.15
CA GLY A 53 -8.12 -12.43 5.15
C GLY A 53 -8.37 -13.18 6.46
N LYS A 54 -7.38 -13.23 7.36
CA LYS A 54 -7.45 -13.90 8.67
C LYS A 54 -7.12 -12.95 9.82
N THR A 55 -6.11 -12.12 9.63
CA THR A 55 -5.55 -11.18 10.60
C THR A 55 -5.60 -9.77 10.04
N LYS A 56 -6.01 -8.84 10.90
CA LYS A 56 -6.01 -7.41 10.59
C LYS A 56 -4.97 -6.70 11.42
N GLN A 57 -4.28 -5.74 10.81
CA GLN A 57 -3.24 -4.96 11.46
C GLN A 57 -3.35 -3.49 11.04
N GLU A 58 -2.92 -2.60 11.93
CA GLU A 58 -2.85 -1.17 11.67
C GLU A 58 -1.46 -0.66 12.06
N ILE A 59 -0.87 0.15 11.18
CA ILE A 59 0.47 0.69 11.34
C ILE A 59 0.41 2.19 11.12
N LEU A 60 0.89 2.97 12.10
CA LEU A 60 1.12 4.39 11.91
C LEU A 60 2.40 4.59 11.09
N MET A 61 2.25 5.14 9.89
CA MET A 61 3.34 5.46 8.97
C MET A 61 3.73 6.92 9.18
N ASN A 62 4.76 7.19 10.00
CA ASN A 62 5.23 8.55 10.34
C ASN A 62 6.76 8.69 10.39
N LYS A 63 7.48 7.71 9.84
CA LYS A 63 8.93 7.70 9.74
C LYS A 63 9.32 7.62 8.27
N ASP A 64 10.10 8.58 7.81
CA ASP A 64 10.56 8.70 6.42
C ASP A 64 11.60 7.65 6.02
N ASN A 65 12.20 6.98 7.00
CA ASN A 65 13.18 5.91 6.81
C ASN A 65 12.63 4.49 7.04
N VAL A 66 11.31 4.33 7.18
CA VAL A 66 10.65 3.03 7.35
C VAL A 66 9.63 2.81 6.24
N GLY A 67 9.74 1.67 5.57
CA GLY A 67 8.76 1.18 4.61
C GLY A 67 8.05 -0.07 5.08
N VAL A 68 6.85 -0.31 4.55
CA VAL A 68 6.11 -1.56 4.74
C VAL A 68 6.03 -2.28 3.39
N LEU A 69 6.36 -3.57 3.39
CA LEU A 69 6.16 -4.43 2.24
C LEU A 69 4.72 -4.93 2.22
N LEU A 70 4.06 -4.75 1.08
CA LEU A 70 2.74 -5.28 0.79
C LEU A 70 2.92 -6.47 -0.15
N GLY A 71 2.75 -7.67 0.39
CA GLY A 71 2.80 -8.90 -0.39
C GLY A 71 1.57 -9.06 -1.28
N LYS A 72 1.62 -10.09 -2.11
CA LYS A 72 0.46 -10.58 -2.87
C LYS A 72 -0.69 -10.93 -1.94
N MET A 73 -1.92 -10.79 -2.43
CA MET A 73 -3.12 -11.15 -1.69
C MET A 73 -3.22 -10.48 -0.31
N LEU A 74 -2.73 -9.24 -0.20
CA LEU A 74 -2.86 -8.42 1.00
C LEU A 74 -3.79 -7.24 0.73
N TRP A 75 -4.95 -7.25 1.37
CA TRP A 75 -5.86 -6.13 1.31
C TRP A 75 -5.32 -4.98 2.15
N HIS A 76 -5.32 -3.78 1.59
CA HIS A 76 -4.81 -2.62 2.31
C HIS A 76 -5.63 -1.35 2.06
N ALA A 77 -5.63 -0.47 3.06
CA ALA A 77 -6.25 0.85 3.00
C ALA A 77 -5.36 1.88 3.71
N MET A 78 -5.44 3.13 3.25
CA MET A 78 -4.70 4.25 3.81
C MET A 78 -5.71 5.34 4.20
N GLU A 79 -5.61 5.82 5.43
CA GLU A 79 -6.54 6.80 6.03
C GLU A 79 -5.80 7.69 7.05
N ASN A 80 -6.53 8.65 7.64
CA ASN A 80 -6.02 9.56 8.67
C ASN A 80 -4.76 10.33 8.23
N PHE A 81 -4.76 10.84 6.99
CA PHE A 81 -3.65 11.60 6.42
C PHE A 81 -3.44 12.94 7.15
N SER A 82 -2.19 13.24 7.51
CA SER A 82 -1.83 14.57 7.99
C SER A 82 -1.82 15.60 6.86
N SER A 83 -1.90 16.89 7.21
CA SER A 83 -1.56 17.96 6.28
C SER A 83 -0.15 17.75 5.72
N GLY A 84 0.05 18.02 4.42
CA GLY A 84 1.33 17.80 3.74
C GLY A 84 1.77 16.33 3.63
N CYS A 85 0.87 15.36 3.83
CA CYS A 85 1.22 13.95 3.70
C CYS A 85 1.57 13.60 2.25
N ILE A 86 2.73 12.95 2.07
CA ILE A 86 3.18 12.37 0.81
C ILE A 86 3.54 10.92 1.07
N LEU A 87 2.84 10.02 0.39
CA LEU A 87 3.19 8.60 0.37
C LEU A 87 3.82 8.24 -0.98
N LEU A 88 4.82 7.37 -0.94
CA LEU A 88 5.52 6.84 -2.12
C LEU A 88 5.36 5.33 -2.14
N VAL A 89 5.12 4.78 -3.32
CA VAL A 89 4.99 3.33 -3.54
C VAL A 89 5.92 2.90 -4.66
N ALA A 90 6.77 1.92 -4.37
CA ALA A 90 7.47 1.14 -5.38
C ALA A 90 6.70 -0.16 -5.63
N ALA A 91 6.55 -0.56 -6.88
CA ALA A 91 5.83 -1.76 -7.28
C ALA A 91 6.70 -2.67 -8.16
N SER A 92 6.53 -3.97 -7.96
CA SER A 92 7.21 -5.05 -8.69
C SER A 92 6.80 -5.16 -10.16
N ASP A 93 5.69 -4.54 -10.56
CA ASP A 93 5.22 -4.57 -11.94
C ASP A 93 4.55 -3.27 -12.43
N TYR A 94 4.37 -3.20 -13.75
CA TYR A 94 3.60 -2.15 -14.41
C TYR A 94 2.12 -2.18 -14.00
N TYR A 95 1.41 -1.08 -14.24
CA TYR A 95 -0.02 -1.01 -13.93
C TYR A 95 -0.82 -1.99 -14.80
N ARG A 96 -1.67 -2.76 -14.13
CA ARG A 96 -2.53 -3.78 -14.72
C ARG A 96 -3.84 -3.82 -13.94
N GLU A 97 -4.95 -3.39 -14.53
CA GLU A 97 -6.24 -3.32 -13.83
C GLU A 97 -6.77 -4.72 -13.47
N ASP A 98 -6.46 -5.74 -14.26
CA ASP A 98 -6.85 -7.13 -14.03
C ASP A 98 -6.19 -7.78 -12.80
N ASP A 99 -5.13 -7.16 -12.28
CA ASP A 99 -4.45 -7.56 -11.06
C ASP A 99 -5.17 -7.08 -9.78
N TYR A 100 -6.04 -6.07 -9.89
CA TYR A 100 -6.73 -5.50 -8.74
C TYR A 100 -7.91 -6.36 -8.28
N ILE A 101 -7.99 -6.58 -6.96
CA ILE A 101 -9.17 -7.14 -6.28
C ILE A 101 -9.81 -6.00 -5.50
N ARG A 102 -10.87 -5.39 -6.05
CA ARG A 102 -11.55 -4.20 -5.47
C ARG A 102 -12.79 -4.55 -4.64
N ASN A 103 -13.27 -5.79 -4.71
CA ASN A 103 -14.38 -6.26 -3.92
C ASN A 103 -13.85 -7.05 -2.70
N TYR A 104 -14.20 -6.59 -1.50
CA TYR A 104 -13.69 -7.22 -0.27
C TYR A 104 -14.23 -8.65 -0.08
N SER A 105 -15.48 -8.92 -0.45
CA SER A 105 -16.04 -10.28 -0.38
C SER A 105 -15.33 -11.25 -1.32
N ASP A 106 -14.95 -10.78 -2.52
CA ASP A 106 -14.11 -11.57 -3.44
C ASP A 106 -12.72 -11.81 -2.86
N PHE A 107 -12.11 -10.78 -2.27
CA PHE A 107 -10.83 -10.92 -1.58
C PHE A 107 -10.88 -12.00 -0.48
N ILE A 108 -11.87 -11.95 0.42
CA ILE A 108 -12.03 -12.96 1.49
C ILE A 108 -12.21 -14.37 0.92
N ARG A 109 -12.98 -14.52 -0.16
CA ARG A 109 -13.16 -15.81 -0.82
C ARG A 109 -11.86 -16.34 -1.45
N LEU A 110 -11.00 -15.47 -1.95
CA LEU A 110 -9.72 -15.84 -2.58
C LEU A 110 -8.58 -16.04 -1.58
N ALA A 111 -8.61 -15.36 -0.43
CA ALA A 111 -7.61 -15.46 0.63
C ALA A 111 -7.83 -16.67 1.56
N GLY A 112 -9.00 -17.32 1.46
CA GLY A 112 -9.42 -18.47 2.26
C GLY A 112 -8.68 -19.76 1.93
#